data_AF-V5LVQ8-F1
#
_entry.id   AF-V5LVQ8-F1
#
_cell.length_a   1.000
_cell.length_b   1.000
_cell.length_c   1.000
_cell.angle_alpha   90.00
_cell.angle_beta   90.00
_cell.angle_gamma   90.00
#
_symmetry.space_group_name_H-M   'P 1'
#
loop_
_entity.id
_entity.type
_entity.pdbx_description
1 polymer ?
#
loop_
_entity_poly.entity_id
_entity_poly.type
_entity_poly.pdbx_seq_one_letter_code
_entity_poly.pdbx_strand_id
1 'polypeptide(L)' 'MFEQEHLDAIIYGEGPEWETPGYVRDAVHQGRRKALIVLGHAESEEPGMRYLAEWLGLQFPDVPIHFIQETPLFQVV' A
#
# COMPACT_ATOMS: atom_id res chain seq x y z
N MET A 1 8.32 -13.40 5.05
CA MET A 1 8.33 -12.86 3.67
C MET A 1 9.74 -12.55 3.14
N PHE A 2 10.48 -11.57 3.68
CA PHE A 2 11.82 -11.23 3.17
C PHE A 2 12.77 -12.42 2.96
N GLU A 3 12.87 -13.31 3.95
CA GLU A 3 13.74 -14.50 3.86
C GLU A 3 13.14 -15.61 3.00
N GLN A 4 11.85 -15.91 3.20
CA GLN A 4 11.15 -17.01 2.53
C GLN A 4 11.07 -16.79 1.01
N GLU A 5 10.80 -15.56 0.60
CA GLU A 5 10.61 -15.18 -0.81
C GLU A 5 11.86 -14.49 -1.39
N HIS A 6 12.96 -14.44 -0.62
CA HIS A 6 14.22 -13.80 -1.02
C HIS A 6 14.08 -12.36 -1.55
N LEU A 7 13.18 -11.56 -0.95
CA LEU A 7 12.88 -10.20 -1.41
C LEU A 7 13.99 -9.21 -1.03
N ASP A 8 14.22 -8.21 -1.87
CA ASP A 8 15.11 -7.08 -1.55
C ASP A 8 14.34 -5.83 -1.10
N ALA A 9 13.07 -5.72 -1.46
CA ALA A 9 12.22 -4.60 -1.08
C ALA A 9 10.77 -5.06 -0.86
N ILE A 10 10.07 -4.37 0.03
CA ILE A 10 8.62 -4.47 0.22
C ILE A 10 8.01 -3.07 0.14
N ILE A 11 6.87 -2.96 -0.53
CA ILE A 11 6.01 -1.78 -0.55
C ILE A 11 4.66 -2.21 0.02
N TYR A 12 4.15 -1.48 1.01
CA TYR A 12 2.88 -1.82 1.66
C TYR A 12 2.18 -0.58 2.22
N GLY A 13 0.89 -0.70 2.52
CA GLY A 13 0.08 0.37 3.09
C GLY A 13 0.40 0.61 4.55
N GLU A 14 0.08 -0.37 5.40
CA GLU A 14 0.33 -0.32 6.84
C GLU A 14 0.63 -1.70 7.44
N GLY A 15 1.13 -1.71 8.68
CA GLY A 15 1.44 -2.94 9.40
C GLY A 15 2.12 -2.65 10.74
N PRO A 16 2.36 -3.69 11.55
CA PRO A 16 2.92 -3.54 12.88
C PRO A 16 4.33 -2.93 12.84
N GLU A 17 4.51 -1.84 13.59
CA GLU A 17 5.77 -1.08 13.64
C GLU A 17 6.94 -1.93 14.13
N TRP A 18 6.68 -2.89 15.03
CA TRP A 18 7.70 -3.71 15.69
C TRP A 18 8.16 -4.92 14.87
N GLU A 19 7.56 -5.21 13.72
CA GLU A 19 7.87 -6.42 12.94
C GLU A 19 8.71 -6.11 11.70
N THR A 20 8.07 -5.71 10.60
CA THR A 20 8.75 -5.52 9.31
C THR A 20 9.73 -4.35 9.31
N PRO A 21 9.37 -3.16 9.85
CA PRO A 21 10.32 -2.06 9.98
C PRO A 21 11.51 -2.40 10.88
N GLY A 22 11.27 -3.13 11.97
CA GLY A 22 12.31 -3.62 12.88
C GLY A 22 13.29 -4.55 12.15
N TYR A 23 12.78 -5.55 11.45
CA TYR A 23 13.59 -6.47 10.65
C TYR A 23 14.42 -5.73 9.59
N VAL A 24 13.82 -4.82 8.81
CA VAL A 24 14.53 -4.09 7.75
C VAL A 24 15.62 -3.20 8.34
N ARG A 25 15.33 -2.52 9.45
CA ARG A 25 16.32 -1.72 10.19
C ARG A 25 17.52 -2.58 10.60
N ASP A 26 17.28 -3.72 11.25
CA ASP A 26 18.37 -4.61 11.70
C ASP A 26 19.15 -5.21 10.53
N ALA A 27 18.47 -5.59 9.45
CA ALA A 27 19.11 -6.11 8.25
C ALA A 27 20.05 -5.06 7.62
N VAL A 28 19.63 -3.80 7.53
CA VAL A 28 20.47 -2.70 7.05
C VAL A 28 21.68 -2.48 7.96
N HIS A 29 21.53 -2.54 9.28
CA HIS A 29 22.66 -2.45 10.22
C HIS A 29 23.67 -3.60 10.05
N GLN A 30 23.21 -4.77 9.63
CA GLN A 30 24.06 -5.92 9.31
C GLN A 30 24.70 -5.82 7.91
N GLY A 31 24.54 -4.71 7.20
CA GLY A 31 25.06 -4.51 5.84
C GLY A 31 24.26 -5.26 4.75
N ARG A 32 23.08 -5.78 5.08
CA ARG A 32 22.19 -6.44 4.12
C ARG A 32 21.43 -5.36 3.35
N ARG A 33 21.29 -5.56 2.03
CA ARG A 33 20.51 -4.65 1.17
C ARG A 33 19.04 -5.03 1.24
N LYS A 34 18.30 -4.41 2.17
CA LYS A 34 16.85 -4.56 2.31
C LYS A 34 16.21 -3.17 2.37
N ALA A 35 15.05 -3.02 1.73
CA ALA A 35 14.34 -1.74 1.65
C ALA A 35 12.86 -1.90 2.00
N LEU A 36 12.27 -0.84 2.52
CA LEU A 36 10.86 -0.78 2.90
C LEU A 36 10.27 0.57 2.48
N ILE A 37 9.13 0.54 1.82
CA ILE A 37 8.33 1.74 1.50
C ILE A 37 6.95 1.57 2.12
N VAL A 38 6.57 2.49 3.00
CA VAL A 38 5.26 2.55 3.63
C VAL A 38 4.47 3.66 2.95
N LEU A 39 3.35 3.32 2.31
CA LEU A 39 2.54 4.28 1.56
C LEU A 39 1.47 4.96 2.42
N GLY A 40 0.97 4.25 3.44
CA GLY A 40 -0.29 4.57 4.11
C GLY A 40 -1.42 3.65 3.64
N HIS A 41 -2.31 3.27 4.55
CA HIS A 41 -3.42 2.34 4.27
C HIS A 41 -4.29 2.87 3.13
N ALA A 42 -4.88 4.06 3.30
CA ALA A 42 -5.80 4.66 2.34
C ALA A 42 -5.12 4.92 0.99
N GLU A 43 -3.90 5.47 1.01
CA GLU A 43 -3.11 5.78 -0.18
C GLU A 43 -2.78 4.52 -0.99
N SER A 44 -2.63 3.38 -0.33
CA SER A 44 -2.36 2.10 -0.99
C SER A 44 -3.61 1.43 -1.60
N GLU A 45 -4.81 1.70 -1.07
CA GLU A 45 -6.04 0.99 -1.45
C GLU A 45 -7.02 1.83 -2.28
N GLU A 46 -7.08 3.14 -2.05
CA GLU A 46 -8.00 4.06 -2.75
C GLU A 46 -7.90 3.97 -4.28
N PRO A 47 -6.69 3.88 -4.89
CA PRO A 47 -6.57 3.75 -6.34
C PRO A 47 -7.28 2.50 -6.90
N GLY A 48 -7.29 1.40 -6.13
CA GLY A 48 -8.01 0.18 -6.50
C GLY A 48 -9.51 0.37 -6.52
N MET A 49 -10.06 1.11 -5.55
CA MET A 49 -11.49 1.42 -5.48
C MET A 49 -11.96 2.32 -6.63
N ARG A 50 -11.12 3.28 -7.04
CA ARG A 50 -11.40 4.13 -8.21
C ARG A 50 -11.41 3.32 -9.50
N TYR A 51 -10.41 2.46 -9.69
CA TYR A 51 -10.36 1.54 -10.83
C TYR A 51 -11.55 0.59 -10.86
N LEU A 52 -11.97 0.07 -9.70
CA LEU A 52 -13.14 -0.80 -9.60
C LEU A 52 -14.42 -0.07 -10.03
N ALA A 53 -14.61 1.18 -9.62
CA ALA A 53 -15.77 1.97 -10.03
C ALA A 53 -15.82 2.16 -11.55
N GLU A 54 -14.68 2.49 -12.18
CA GLU A 54 -14.55 2.58 -13.64
C GLU A 54 -14.85 1.24 -14.32
N TRP A 55 -14.25 0.16 -13.82
CA TRP A 55 -14.44 -1.18 -14.38
C TRP A 55 -15.90 -1.62 -14.30
N LEU A 56 -16.57 -1.43 -13.15
CA LEU A 56 -17.98 -1.75 -13.00
C LEU A 56 -18.87 -0.90 -13.91
N GLY A 57 -18.55 0.39 -14.11
CA GLY A 57 -19.29 1.25 -15.03
C GLY A 57 -19.25 0.75 -16.48
N LEU A 58 -18.14 0.11 -16.88
CA LEU A 58 -18.05 -0.57 -18.18
C LEU A 58 -18.87 -1.87 -18.24
N GLN A 59 -18.97 -2.60 -17.12
CA GLN A 59 -19.74 -3.86 -17.08
C GLN A 59 -21.26 -3.63 -16.98
N PHE A 60 -21.68 -2.52 -16.38
CA PHE A 60 -23.09 -2.20 -16.13
C PHE A 60 -23.45 -0.78 -16.61
N PRO A 61 -23.56 -0.53 -17.93
CA PRO A 61 -23.73 0.81 -18.49
C PRO A 61 -25.01 1.55 -18.04
N ASP A 62 -26.04 0.81 -17.65
CA ASP A 62 -27.33 1.37 -17.23
C ASP A 62 -27.39 1.68 -15.72
N VAL A 63 -26.34 1.34 -14.95
CA VAL A 63 -26.25 1.58 -13.52
C VAL A 63 -25.22 2.68 -13.25
N PRO A 64 -25.60 3.83 -12.65
CA PRO A 64 -24.63 4.86 -12.30
C PRO A 64 -23.75 4.38 -11.15
N ILE A 65 -22.43 4.43 -11.36
CA ILE A 65 -21.42 4.01 -10.38
C ILE A 65 -20.49 5.18 -10.12
N HIS A 66 -20.27 5.48 -8.85
CA HIS A 66 -19.46 6.61 -8.41
C HIS A 66 -18.47 6.14 -7.35
N PHE A 67 -17.22 6.51 -7.54
CA PHE A 67 -16.21 6.44 -6.49
C PHE A 67 -16.40 7.66 -5.56
N ILE A 68 -16.48 7.41 -4.25
CA ILE A 68 -16.57 8.45 -3.22
C ILE A 68 -15.27 8.46 -2.46
N GLN A 69 -14.52 9.55 -2.55
CA GLN A 69 -13.24 9.70 -1.90
C GLN A 69 -13.40 9.94 -0.40
N GLU A 70 -12.57 9.29 0.41
CA GLU A 70 -12.47 9.59 1.83
C GLU A 70 -11.73 10.92 2.06
N THR A 71 -12.04 11.61 3.16
CA THR A 71 -11.32 12.84 3.52
C THR A 71 -9.94 12.47 4.07
N PRO A 72 -8.84 12.98 3.49
CA PRO A 72 -7.50 12.68 3.98
C PRO A 72 -7.31 13.13 5.44
N LEU A 73 -6.80 12.24 6.29
CA LEU A 73 -6.49 12.56 7.69
C LEU A 73 -5.25 13.46 7.82
N PHE A 74 -4.32 13.35 6.87
CA PHE A 74 -3.07 14.10 6.86
C PHE A 74 -2.99 14.97 5.62
N GLN A 75 -2.40 16.16 5.79
CA GLN A 75 -2.00 17.04 4.69
C GLN A 75 -0.50 17.22 4.77
N VAL A 76 0.21 16.87 3.70
CA VAL A 76 1.64 17.13 3.57
C VAL A 76 1.81 18.59 3.17
N VAL A 77 2.59 19.35 3.95
CA VAL A 77 2.85 20.79 3.77
C VAL A 77 4.27 21.01 3.24
#